data_AF-A0A2G8JB35-F1
#
_entry.id   AF-A0A2G8JB35-F1
#
_cell.length_a   1.000
_cell.length_b   1.000
_cell.length_c   1.000
_cell.angle_alpha   90.00
_cell.angle_beta   90.00
_cell.angle_gamma   90.00
#
_symmetry.space_group_name_H-M   'P 1'
#
loop_
_entity.id
_entity.type
_entity.pdbx_description
1 polymer ?
#
loop_
_entity_poly.entity_id
_entity_poly.type
_entity_poly.pdbx_seq_one_letter_code
_entity_poly.pdbx_strand_id
1 'polypeptide(L)'
;MSPFSCSNSENRLVIPSEPATLLPHFSSLQELLLNRVSISWEELLDCAVMWPLLKKLVVCFNHLSPLKREPKTCLQELELLNLEGNDISSWDEVLTVGRLPKLQTLILNANKLPDICFDDASPRERTRYFPQLKSISLNYNEITEWTSMSELNKLENLEELFFKCNPLTKEVPQSDVRGKLIAKLRKLKKFNNSMVLRGERRGAEIDYLKQNCKEWLESGGSRDANNSQPSEAFVTSHPTYEKLLEIYGAPEESETVVEAKDLKSTLIEVFITCPQDPSKKQLKKKAT
;
A
#
# COMPACT_ATOMS: atom_id res chain seq x y z
N MET A 1 31.34 22.06 -38.29
CA MET A 1 30.46 23.24 -38.27
C MET A 1 29.36 22.95 -39.29
N SER A 2 28.13 22.62 -38.92
CA SER A 2 27.31 23.19 -37.84
C SER A 2 26.57 22.09 -37.06
N PRO A 3 26.74 21.99 -35.73
CA PRO A 3 25.83 21.24 -34.88
C PRO A 3 24.77 22.19 -34.29
N PHE A 4 23.60 21.66 -33.96
CA PHE A 4 22.48 22.35 -33.29
C PHE A 4 21.61 23.25 -34.19
N SER A 5 20.68 22.61 -34.90
CA SER A 5 19.39 23.24 -35.17
C SER A 5 18.42 22.83 -34.06
N CYS A 6 18.08 23.79 -33.19
CA CYS A 6 17.10 23.65 -32.13
C CYS A 6 15.69 23.58 -32.73
N SER A 7 14.95 22.49 -32.50
CA SER A 7 13.51 22.44 -32.73
C SER A 7 12.77 21.89 -31.50
N ASN A 8 12.05 22.79 -30.81
CA ASN A 8 10.90 22.63 -29.91
C ASN A 8 10.66 21.26 -29.21
N SER A 9 11.59 20.80 -28.37
CA SER A 9 11.28 20.08 -27.13
C SER A 9 12.47 20.20 -26.18
N GLU A 10 12.39 21.09 -25.19
CA GLU A 10 13.55 21.66 -24.48
C GLU A 10 14.30 20.73 -23.51
N ASN A 11 14.21 19.39 -23.60
CA ASN A 11 15.04 18.48 -22.79
C ASN A 11 15.19 17.07 -23.39
N ARG A 12 15.02 16.87 -24.70
CA ARG A 12 15.10 15.52 -25.28
C ARG A 12 16.51 14.93 -25.09
N LEU A 13 16.64 13.86 -24.30
CA LEU A 13 17.89 13.13 -24.17
C LEU A 13 18.25 12.55 -25.55
N VAL A 14 19.41 12.92 -26.09
CA VAL A 14 19.93 12.27 -27.30
C VAL A 14 20.55 10.95 -26.88
N ILE A 15 19.96 9.85 -27.34
CA ILE A 15 20.43 8.51 -27.03
C ILE A 15 21.70 8.23 -27.84
N PRO A 16 22.80 7.83 -27.19
CA PRO A 16 24.02 7.46 -27.91
C PRO A 16 23.77 6.29 -28.86
N SER A 17 24.39 6.32 -30.04
CA SER A 17 24.29 5.22 -31.01
C SER A 17 24.92 3.91 -30.49
N GLU A 18 25.93 4.01 -29.64
CA GLU A 18 26.60 2.87 -29.00
C GLU A 18 26.78 3.10 -27.49
N PRO A 19 25.73 2.96 -26.66
CA PRO A 19 25.79 3.25 -25.22
C PRO A 19 26.91 2.48 -24.50
N ALA A 20 27.17 1.23 -24.89
CA ALA A 20 28.21 0.41 -24.26
C ALA A 20 29.62 1.02 -24.32
N THR A 21 29.94 1.83 -25.35
CA THR A 21 31.24 2.51 -25.47
C THR A 21 31.45 3.58 -24.40
N LEU A 22 30.36 4.09 -23.83
CA LEU A 22 30.39 5.13 -22.82
C LEU A 22 30.47 4.57 -21.39
N LEU A 23 30.34 3.25 -21.20
CA LEU A 23 30.43 2.59 -19.90
C LEU A 23 31.66 3.02 -19.07
N PRO A 24 32.90 3.13 -19.62
CA PRO A 24 34.05 3.55 -18.83
C PRO A 24 33.86 4.92 -18.16
N HIS A 25 33.10 5.81 -18.78
CA HIS A 25 32.85 7.18 -18.31
C HIS A 25 31.79 7.25 -17.21
N PHE A 26 30.91 6.25 -17.11
CA PHE A 26 29.79 6.22 -16.16
C PHE A 26 29.83 5.04 -15.19
N SER A 27 30.94 4.31 -15.16
CA SER A 27 31.15 3.11 -14.33
C SER A 27 30.95 3.34 -12.83
N SER A 28 31.13 4.58 -12.35
CA SER A 28 30.93 4.97 -10.94
C SER A 28 29.60 5.68 -10.66
N LEU A 29 28.73 5.85 -11.66
CA LEU A 29 27.46 6.56 -11.50
C LEU A 29 26.49 5.76 -10.61
N GLN A 30 26.05 6.36 -9.50
CA GLN A 30 25.14 5.71 -8.54
C GLN A 30 23.75 6.33 -8.50
N GLU A 31 23.61 7.61 -8.84
CA GLU A 31 22.34 8.30 -8.88
C GLU A 31 22.14 8.99 -10.22
N LEU A 32 20.95 8.84 -10.80
CA LEU A 32 20.60 9.43 -12.08
C LEU A 32 19.18 9.99 -12.05
N LEU A 33 19.05 11.24 -12.52
CA LEU A 33 17.79 11.95 -12.63
C LEU A 33 17.56 12.30 -14.11
N LEU A 34 16.48 11.79 -14.69
CA LEU A 34 16.09 11.97 -16.09
C LEU A 34 14.62 12.39 -16.13
N ASN A 35 14.30 13.56 -15.58
CA ASN A 35 12.92 14.04 -15.51
C ASN A 35 12.57 14.90 -16.71
N ARG A 36 11.39 14.70 -17.31
CA ARG A 36 10.89 15.50 -18.44
C ARG A 36 11.87 15.56 -19.62
N VAL A 37 12.53 14.44 -19.91
CA VAL A 37 13.47 14.29 -21.02
C VAL A 37 12.89 13.55 -22.22
N SER A 38 11.61 13.15 -22.16
CA SER A 38 10.89 12.43 -23.21
C SER A 38 11.59 11.16 -23.69
N ILE A 39 12.22 10.44 -22.76
CA ILE A 39 12.81 9.12 -23.02
C ILE A 39 11.75 8.04 -22.85
N SER A 40 11.74 7.04 -23.74
CA SER A 40 10.93 5.82 -23.56
C SER A 40 11.60 4.81 -22.63
N TRP A 41 10.83 3.83 -22.13
CA TRP A 41 11.37 2.80 -21.26
C TRP A 41 12.43 1.94 -21.94
N GLU A 42 12.21 1.59 -23.22
CA GLU A 42 13.11 0.81 -24.03
C GLU A 42 14.45 1.52 -24.21
N GLU A 43 14.41 2.79 -24.61
CA GLU A 43 15.59 3.63 -24.80
C GLU A 43 16.38 3.83 -23.49
N LEU A 44 15.69 3.99 -22.37
CA LEU A 44 16.31 4.06 -21.06
C LEU A 44 17.08 2.78 -20.74
N LEU A 45 16.46 1.63 -20.99
CA LEU A 45 17.08 0.33 -20.74
C LEU A 45 18.26 0.06 -21.70
N ASP A 46 18.22 0.58 -22.93
CA ASP A 46 19.36 0.52 -23.87
C ASP A 46 20.53 1.36 -23.35
N CYS A 47 20.24 2.48 -22.70
CA CYS A 47 21.24 3.32 -22.05
C CYS A 47 21.77 2.74 -20.73
N ALA A 48 20.97 1.94 -20.02
CA ALA A 48 21.28 1.46 -18.67
C ALA A 48 22.55 0.60 -18.59
N VAL A 49 23.04 0.05 -19.71
CA VAL A 49 24.34 -0.64 -19.78
C VAL A 49 25.52 0.26 -19.40
N MET A 50 25.37 1.58 -19.52
CA MET A 50 26.37 2.56 -19.13
C MET A 50 26.52 2.69 -17.62
N TRP A 51 25.51 2.30 -16.83
CA TRP A 51 25.39 2.62 -15.41
C TRP A 51 25.33 1.33 -14.56
N PRO A 52 26.35 0.48 -14.59
CA PRO A 52 26.29 -0.85 -13.96
C PRO A 52 26.11 -0.80 -12.43
N LEU A 53 26.53 0.29 -11.78
CA LEU A 53 26.45 0.49 -10.33
C LEU A 53 25.32 1.44 -9.90
N LEU A 54 24.34 1.69 -10.78
CA LEU A 54 23.26 2.62 -10.48
C LEU A 54 22.36 2.10 -9.36
N LYS A 55 22.25 2.87 -8.28
CA LYS A 55 21.43 2.58 -7.10
C LYS A 55 20.12 3.35 -7.07
N LYS A 56 20.10 4.54 -7.64
CA LYS A 56 18.92 5.42 -7.61
C LYS A 56 18.63 5.97 -9.00
N LEU A 57 17.42 5.70 -9.46
CA LEU A 57 16.92 6.18 -10.75
C LEU A 57 15.63 6.95 -10.54
N VAL A 58 15.63 8.20 -10.96
CA VAL A 58 14.46 9.09 -10.93
C VAL A 58 14.15 9.52 -12.35
N VAL A 59 13.00 9.07 -12.86
CA VAL A 59 12.62 9.21 -14.28
C VAL A 59 11.17 9.68 -14.37
N CYS A 60 10.89 10.83 -13.76
CA CYS A 60 9.55 11.36 -13.61
C CYS A 60 9.08 12.11 -14.87
N PHE A 61 7.77 12.05 -15.15
CA PHE A 61 7.12 12.86 -16.19
C PHE A 61 7.71 12.67 -17.60
N ASN A 62 7.95 11.42 -18.02
CA ASN A 62 8.46 11.08 -19.35
C ASN A 62 7.44 10.34 -20.24
N HIS A 63 6.26 10.00 -19.72
CA HIS A 63 5.28 9.15 -20.42
C HIS A 63 5.85 7.76 -20.76
N LEU A 64 6.50 7.10 -19.78
CA LEU A 64 7.17 5.81 -19.98
C LEU A 64 6.23 4.63 -20.29
N SER A 65 4.93 4.74 -19.94
CA SER A 65 3.98 3.67 -20.22
C SER A 65 3.80 3.46 -21.74
N PRO A 66 3.79 2.22 -22.23
CA PRO A 66 3.89 0.97 -21.48
C PRO A 66 5.32 0.51 -21.13
N LEU A 67 5.54 0.02 -19.91
CA LEU A 67 6.80 -0.66 -19.54
C LEU A 67 6.83 -2.09 -20.10
N LYS A 68 7.29 -2.30 -21.33
CA LYS A 68 7.20 -3.63 -21.99
C LYS A 68 8.36 -4.57 -21.68
N ARG A 69 9.57 -4.03 -21.52
CA ARG A 69 10.81 -4.82 -21.40
C ARG A 69 11.26 -4.92 -19.94
N GLU A 70 11.50 -6.15 -19.48
CA GLU A 70 12.12 -6.37 -18.17
C GLU A 70 13.62 -6.00 -18.18
N PRO A 71 14.15 -5.30 -17.16
CA PRO A 71 15.57 -5.00 -17.01
C PRO A 71 16.34 -6.24 -16.50
N LYS A 72 16.45 -7.29 -17.32
CA LYS A 72 17.06 -8.57 -16.90
C LYS A 72 18.58 -8.51 -16.70
N THR A 73 19.26 -7.65 -17.45
CA THR A 73 20.74 -7.58 -17.50
C THR A 73 21.31 -6.23 -17.08
N CYS A 74 20.45 -5.27 -16.75
CA CYS A 74 20.81 -3.92 -16.33
C CYS A 74 20.05 -3.53 -15.07
N LEU A 75 20.44 -2.44 -14.41
CA LEU A 75 19.80 -1.92 -13.18
C LEU A 75 19.77 -2.91 -12.00
N GLN A 76 20.64 -3.93 -11.99
CA GLN A 76 20.63 -4.99 -10.96
C GLN A 76 21.02 -4.48 -9.55
N GLU A 77 21.72 -3.35 -9.50
CA GLU A 77 22.12 -2.66 -8.27
C GLU A 77 21.08 -1.64 -7.77
N LEU A 78 19.94 -1.50 -8.48
CA LEU A 78 18.97 -0.45 -8.21
C LEU A 78 18.24 -0.68 -6.88
N GLU A 79 18.32 0.29 -5.98
CA GLU A 79 17.71 0.31 -4.65
C GLU A 79 16.47 1.22 -4.61
N LEU A 80 16.44 2.28 -5.42
CA LEU A 80 15.32 3.22 -5.52
C LEU A 80 14.97 3.49 -6.98
N LEU A 81 13.70 3.28 -7.31
CA LEU A 81 13.12 3.62 -8.61
C LEU A 81 11.94 4.58 -8.41
N ASN A 82 12.03 5.76 -9.03
CA ASN A 82 10.94 6.72 -9.07
C ASN A 82 10.40 6.89 -10.49
N LEU A 83 9.17 6.43 -10.68
CA LEU A 83 8.39 6.43 -11.92
C LEU A 83 7.18 7.39 -11.81
N GLU A 84 7.26 8.42 -10.97
CA GLU A 84 6.18 9.40 -10.81
C GLU A 84 5.77 10.06 -12.14
N GLY A 85 4.46 10.12 -12.40
CA GLY A 85 3.93 10.87 -13.54
C GLY A 85 4.21 10.25 -14.91
N ASN A 86 4.18 8.92 -15.04
CA ASN A 86 4.53 8.23 -16.29
C ASN A 86 3.36 7.52 -16.99
N ASP A 87 2.13 7.87 -16.61
CA ASP A 87 0.89 7.32 -17.19
C ASP A 87 0.76 5.79 -17.08
N ILE A 88 1.46 5.15 -16.13
CA ILE A 88 1.39 3.71 -15.91
C ILE A 88 -0.05 3.35 -15.52
N SER A 89 -0.67 2.45 -16.28
CA SER A 89 -2.11 2.18 -16.19
C SER A 89 -2.44 0.71 -15.90
N SER A 90 -1.44 -0.16 -15.91
CA SER A 90 -1.57 -1.57 -15.52
C SER A 90 -0.53 -1.97 -14.47
N TRP A 91 -0.94 -2.80 -13.52
CA TRP A 91 -0.01 -3.39 -12.56
C TRP A 91 0.98 -4.35 -13.21
N ASP A 92 0.64 -4.98 -14.34
CA ASP A 92 1.57 -5.85 -15.09
C ASP A 92 2.79 -5.08 -15.59
N GLU A 93 2.62 -3.81 -15.96
CA GLU A 93 3.75 -2.93 -16.31
C GLU A 93 4.68 -2.75 -15.11
N VAL A 94 4.12 -2.57 -13.92
CA VAL A 94 4.88 -2.45 -12.67
C VAL A 94 5.64 -3.76 -12.36
N LEU A 95 5.02 -4.91 -12.63
CA LEU A 95 5.66 -6.22 -12.44
C LEU A 95 6.90 -6.41 -13.34
N THR A 96 7.07 -5.66 -14.42
CA THR A 96 8.28 -5.75 -15.27
C THR A 96 9.56 -5.36 -14.55
N VAL A 97 9.48 -4.46 -13.56
CA VAL A 97 10.60 -4.10 -12.66
C VAL A 97 10.59 -4.93 -11.37
N GLY A 98 9.61 -5.81 -11.20
CA GLY A 98 9.41 -6.62 -10.01
C GLY A 98 10.51 -7.63 -9.72
N ARG A 99 11.34 -7.99 -10.71
CA ARG A 99 12.46 -8.93 -10.50
C ARG A 99 13.78 -8.24 -10.15
N LEU A 100 13.79 -6.92 -9.99
CA LEU A 100 14.98 -6.20 -9.56
C LEU A 100 15.37 -6.64 -8.13
N PRO A 101 16.54 -7.26 -7.94
CA PRO A 101 16.83 -8.02 -6.72
C PRO A 101 17.11 -7.13 -5.50
N LYS A 102 17.50 -5.87 -5.72
CA LYS A 102 17.91 -4.93 -4.68
C LYS A 102 16.93 -3.77 -4.47
N LEU A 103 15.82 -3.74 -5.22
CA LEU A 103 14.87 -2.63 -5.18
C LEU A 103 14.18 -2.58 -3.82
N GLN A 104 14.43 -1.51 -3.07
CA GLN A 104 13.91 -1.28 -1.73
C GLN A 104 12.81 -0.22 -1.69
N THR A 105 12.86 0.75 -2.60
CA THR A 105 11.88 1.84 -2.69
C THR A 105 11.35 2.00 -4.11
N LEU A 106 10.03 1.94 -4.26
CA LEU A 106 9.34 2.14 -5.52
C LEU A 106 8.33 3.29 -5.39
N ILE A 107 8.50 4.32 -6.21
CA ILE A 107 7.62 5.49 -6.23
C ILE A 107 6.84 5.48 -7.55
N LEU A 108 5.52 5.36 -7.45
CA LEU A 108 4.55 5.27 -8.54
C LEU A 108 3.49 6.38 -8.43
N ASN A 109 3.84 7.52 -7.83
CA ASN A 109 2.90 8.62 -7.65
C ASN A 109 2.39 9.15 -9.00
N ALA A 110 1.18 9.73 -9.00
CA ALA A 110 0.63 10.42 -10.17
C ALA A 110 0.62 9.55 -11.45
N ASN A 111 0.31 8.27 -11.30
CA ASN A 111 0.04 7.35 -12.40
C ASN A 111 -1.47 7.04 -12.44
N LYS A 112 -1.88 6.05 -13.24
CA LYS A 112 -3.28 5.70 -13.52
C LYS A 112 -3.59 4.27 -13.10
N LEU A 113 -2.94 3.77 -12.05
CA LEU A 113 -3.12 2.39 -11.60
C LEU A 113 -4.54 2.22 -11.03
N PRO A 114 -5.37 1.33 -11.59
CA PRO A 114 -6.73 1.06 -11.10
C PRO A 114 -6.76 0.01 -9.99
N ASP A 115 -5.77 -0.89 -9.96
CA ASP A 115 -5.67 -1.99 -9.02
C ASP A 115 -4.20 -2.46 -8.84
N ILE A 116 -4.03 -3.42 -7.94
CA ILE A 116 -2.77 -4.11 -7.61
C ILE A 116 -3.09 -5.60 -7.57
N CYS A 117 -2.32 -6.43 -8.28
CA CYS A 117 -2.50 -7.88 -8.26
C CYS A 117 -1.17 -8.65 -8.39
N PHE A 118 -1.01 -9.72 -7.63
CA PHE A 118 0.10 -10.66 -7.76
C PHE A 118 -0.44 -12.07 -8.03
N ASP A 119 -0.58 -12.41 -9.31
CA ASP A 119 -1.15 -13.68 -9.78
C ASP A 119 -0.24 -14.89 -9.50
N ASP A 120 1.01 -14.65 -9.10
CA ASP A 120 1.98 -15.72 -8.88
C ASP A 120 1.93 -16.33 -7.47
N ALA A 121 1.03 -15.84 -6.61
CA ALA A 121 0.86 -16.29 -5.24
C ALA A 121 -0.61 -16.24 -4.81
N SER A 122 -1.08 -17.25 -4.07
CA SER A 122 -2.40 -17.21 -3.44
C SER A 122 -2.45 -16.14 -2.32
N PRO A 123 -3.65 -15.72 -1.84
CA PRO A 123 -3.78 -14.62 -0.87
C PRO A 123 -2.97 -14.76 0.43
N ARG A 124 -2.64 -15.99 0.84
CA ARG A 124 -1.89 -16.29 2.08
C ARG A 124 -0.39 -16.52 1.85
N GLU A 125 0.04 -16.56 0.59
CA GLU A 125 1.40 -16.85 0.19
C GLU A 125 2.22 -15.57 -0.01
N ARG A 126 3.44 -15.72 -0.53
CA ARG A 126 4.34 -14.62 -0.85
C ARG A 126 4.62 -14.61 -2.33
N THR A 127 4.57 -13.43 -2.92
CA THR A 127 4.96 -13.25 -4.32
C THR A 127 6.47 -13.35 -4.46
N ARG A 128 6.93 -13.82 -5.62
CA ARG A 128 8.35 -13.77 -6.00
C ARG A 128 8.80 -12.37 -6.41
N TYR A 129 7.85 -11.48 -6.71
CA TYR A 129 8.14 -10.11 -7.12
C TYR A 129 8.55 -9.25 -5.91
N PHE A 130 9.38 -8.26 -6.19
CA PHE A 130 9.84 -7.24 -5.25
C PHE A 130 10.46 -7.81 -3.96
N PRO A 131 11.47 -8.70 -4.06
CA PRO A 131 11.97 -9.47 -2.91
C PRO A 131 12.54 -8.60 -1.78
N GLN A 132 13.04 -7.40 -2.08
CA GLN A 132 13.64 -6.48 -1.10
C GLN A 132 12.81 -5.20 -0.86
N LEU A 133 11.60 -5.11 -1.42
CA LEU A 133 10.83 -3.86 -1.37
C LEU A 133 10.30 -3.60 0.03
N LYS A 134 10.71 -2.45 0.58
CA LYS A 134 10.33 -1.97 1.92
C LYS A 134 9.35 -0.81 1.88
N SER A 135 9.44 0.02 0.85
CA SER A 135 8.63 1.23 0.71
C SER A 135 7.99 1.30 -0.66
N ILE A 136 6.67 1.50 -0.70
CA ILE A 136 5.94 1.79 -1.92
C ILE A 136 5.13 3.08 -1.78
N SER A 137 5.20 3.93 -2.80
CA SER A 137 4.43 5.17 -2.86
C SER A 137 3.48 5.16 -4.04
N LEU A 138 2.18 5.23 -3.73
CA LEU A 138 1.06 5.08 -4.66
C LEU A 138 0.12 6.30 -4.60
N ASN A 139 0.63 7.47 -4.21
CA ASN A 139 -0.20 8.67 -4.10
C ASN A 139 -0.73 9.08 -5.47
N TYR A 140 -1.94 9.64 -5.51
CA TYR A 140 -2.53 10.16 -6.75
C TYR A 140 -2.61 9.09 -7.86
N ASN A 141 -3.12 7.91 -7.53
CA ASN A 141 -3.49 6.87 -8.49
C ASN A 141 -5.02 6.71 -8.53
N GLU A 142 -5.50 5.71 -9.27
CA GLU A 142 -6.92 5.48 -9.54
C GLU A 142 -7.44 4.23 -8.82
N ILE A 143 -6.78 3.79 -7.75
CA ILE A 143 -7.14 2.56 -7.03
C ILE A 143 -8.50 2.71 -6.33
N THR A 144 -9.43 1.80 -6.62
CA THR A 144 -10.81 1.81 -6.08
C THR A 144 -11.10 0.70 -5.08
N GLU A 145 -10.39 -0.43 -5.14
CA GLU A 145 -10.74 -1.64 -4.39
C GLU A 145 -9.83 -1.93 -3.19
N TRP A 146 -10.43 -2.37 -2.07
CA TRP A 146 -9.69 -2.77 -0.86
C TRP A 146 -8.88 -4.05 -1.05
N THR A 147 -9.24 -4.90 -2.01
CA THR A 147 -8.48 -6.11 -2.39
C THR A 147 -7.06 -5.76 -2.85
N SER A 148 -6.87 -4.63 -3.54
CA SER A 148 -5.53 -4.14 -3.92
C SER A 148 -4.64 -3.89 -2.69
N MET A 149 -5.23 -3.45 -1.57
CA MET A 149 -4.48 -3.29 -0.32
C MET A 149 -4.18 -4.64 0.32
N SER A 150 -5.07 -5.62 0.18
CA SER A 150 -4.82 -6.98 0.64
C SER A 150 -3.68 -7.66 -0.13
N GLU A 151 -3.57 -7.42 -1.43
CA GLU A 151 -2.51 -7.94 -2.30
C GLU A 151 -1.10 -7.49 -1.87
N LEU A 152 -0.97 -6.29 -1.30
CA LEU A 152 0.30 -5.81 -0.74
C LEU A 152 0.84 -6.69 0.41
N ASN A 153 0.02 -7.55 1.05
CA ASN A 153 0.51 -8.52 2.04
C ASN A 153 1.35 -9.66 1.45
N LYS A 154 1.27 -9.87 0.12
CA LYS A 154 2.08 -10.88 -0.56
C LYS A 154 3.55 -10.45 -0.65
N LEU A 155 3.84 -9.14 -0.50
CA LEU A 155 5.19 -8.60 -0.43
C LEU A 155 5.86 -8.98 0.88
N GLU A 156 7.06 -9.56 0.81
CA GLU A 156 7.72 -10.10 1.99
C GLU A 156 8.17 -9.00 2.97
N ASN A 157 8.70 -7.88 2.46
CA ASN A 157 9.42 -6.89 3.27
C ASN A 157 8.73 -5.52 3.35
N LEU A 158 7.47 -5.39 2.91
CA LEU A 158 6.80 -4.10 2.87
C LEU A 158 6.52 -3.55 4.28
N GLU A 159 7.07 -2.38 4.57
CA GLU A 159 6.99 -1.71 5.87
C GLU A 159 6.46 -0.27 5.78
N GLU A 160 6.58 0.37 4.61
CA GLU A 160 6.18 1.76 4.41
C GLU A 160 5.23 1.90 3.20
N LEU A 161 4.08 2.55 3.43
CA LEU A 161 3.09 2.81 2.40
C LEU A 161 2.73 4.30 2.37
N PHE A 162 2.74 4.86 1.16
CA PHE A 162 2.17 6.17 0.88
C PHE A 162 0.97 5.99 -0.04
N PHE A 163 -0.20 6.39 0.43
CA PHE A 163 -1.46 6.17 -0.26
C PHE A 163 -2.42 7.33 0.04
N LYS A 164 -2.20 8.46 -0.64
CA LYS A 164 -3.07 9.64 -0.61
C LYS A 164 -3.77 9.80 -1.94
N CYS A 165 -4.92 10.48 -1.93
CA CYS A 165 -5.61 10.92 -3.14
C CYS A 165 -5.93 9.78 -4.12
N ASN A 166 -6.37 8.64 -3.60
CA ASN A 166 -6.93 7.54 -4.39
C ASN A 166 -8.45 7.45 -4.17
N PRO A 167 -9.25 7.10 -5.21
CA PRO A 167 -10.69 6.90 -5.10
C PRO A 167 -11.13 6.03 -3.91
N LEU A 168 -10.39 4.96 -3.60
CA LEU A 168 -10.61 4.05 -2.48
C LEU A 168 -10.87 4.76 -1.13
N THR A 169 -10.26 5.94 -0.94
CA THR A 169 -10.28 6.68 0.33
C THR A 169 -11.20 7.90 0.33
N LYS A 170 -11.89 8.20 -0.78
CA LYS A 170 -12.68 9.43 -0.92
C LYS A 170 -13.90 9.46 0.01
N GLU A 171 -14.55 8.31 0.19
CA GLU A 171 -15.80 8.19 0.96
C GLU A 171 -15.60 7.68 2.39
N VAL A 172 -14.35 7.37 2.77
CA VAL A 172 -14.00 6.82 4.09
C VAL A 172 -13.24 7.88 4.90
N PRO A 173 -13.64 8.17 6.16
CA PRO A 173 -12.88 9.06 7.02
C PRO A 173 -11.40 8.64 7.12
N GLN A 174 -10.49 9.61 7.10
CA GLN A 174 -9.04 9.33 7.06
C GLN A 174 -8.54 8.52 8.27
N SER A 175 -9.16 8.70 9.45
CA SER A 175 -8.91 7.87 10.64
C SER A 175 -9.21 6.39 10.37
N ASP A 176 -10.32 6.12 9.71
CA ASP A 176 -10.83 4.78 9.46
C ASP A 176 -10.04 4.12 8.35
N VAL A 177 -9.63 4.87 7.33
CA VAL A 177 -8.69 4.41 6.29
C VAL A 177 -7.40 3.92 6.94
N ARG A 178 -6.81 4.72 7.83
CA ARG A 178 -5.56 4.38 8.50
C ARG A 178 -5.71 3.13 9.35
N GLY A 179 -6.76 3.04 10.17
CA GLY A 179 -7.05 1.84 10.97
C GLY A 179 -7.21 0.59 10.11
N LYS A 180 -8.02 0.67 9.04
CA LYS A 180 -8.22 -0.44 8.09
C LYS A 180 -6.91 -0.91 7.46
N LEU A 181 -6.07 0.01 6.99
CA LEU A 181 -4.77 -0.34 6.38
C LEU A 181 -3.79 -0.93 7.40
N ILE A 182 -3.75 -0.41 8.63
CA ILE A 182 -2.91 -0.96 9.70
C ILE A 182 -3.30 -2.41 10.01
N ALA A 183 -4.60 -2.69 10.11
CA ALA A 183 -5.11 -4.03 10.39
C ALA A 183 -4.92 -5.00 9.21
N LYS A 184 -5.16 -4.52 7.97
CA LYS A 184 -4.95 -5.31 6.76
C LYS A 184 -3.47 -5.58 6.49
N LEU A 185 -2.55 -4.64 6.76
CA LEU A 185 -1.13 -4.75 6.46
C LEU A 185 -0.31 -4.99 7.74
N ARG A 186 -0.09 -6.26 8.07
CA ARG A 186 0.51 -6.68 9.36
C ARG A 186 1.95 -6.18 9.58
N LYS A 187 2.76 -6.10 8.52
CA LYS A 187 4.17 -5.67 8.59
C LYS A 187 4.35 -4.15 8.50
N LEU A 188 3.27 -3.39 8.28
CA LEU A 188 3.33 -1.94 8.08
C LEU A 188 3.84 -1.20 9.34
N LYS A 189 4.93 -0.46 9.20
CA LYS A 189 5.54 0.36 10.25
C LYS A 189 5.29 1.85 10.06
N LYS A 190 5.12 2.32 8.83
CA LYS A 190 4.80 3.72 8.51
C LYS A 190 3.71 3.81 7.45
N PHE A 191 2.76 4.71 7.67
CA PHE A 191 1.72 5.05 6.71
C PHE A 191 1.66 6.56 6.52
N ASN A 192 1.80 7.04 5.29
CA ASN A 192 1.75 8.47 4.94
C ASN A 192 2.68 9.34 5.82
N ASN A 193 3.94 8.91 6.00
CA ASN A 193 4.96 9.52 6.89
C ASN A 193 4.67 9.49 8.40
N SER A 194 3.62 8.81 8.85
CA SER A 194 3.35 8.63 10.28
C SER A 194 3.64 7.20 10.72
N MET A 195 4.43 7.06 11.79
CA MET A 195 4.73 5.77 12.41
C MET A 195 3.46 5.10 12.93
N VAL A 196 3.38 3.78 12.80
CA VAL A 196 2.30 2.97 13.36
C VAL A 196 2.71 2.55 14.77
N LEU A 197 1.99 3.04 15.77
CA LEU A 197 2.28 2.71 17.17
C LEU A 197 1.71 1.35 17.55
N ARG A 198 2.31 0.67 18.52
CA ARG A 198 1.83 -0.66 18.96
C ARG A 198 0.40 -0.63 19.49
N GLY A 199 0.04 0.38 20.27
CA GLY A 199 -1.32 0.54 20.82
C GLY A 199 -2.35 0.80 19.72
N GLU A 200 -2.01 1.66 18.76
CA GLU A 200 -2.82 1.94 17.57
C GLU A 200 -3.06 0.68 16.75
N ARG A 201 -2.00 -0.09 16.48
CA ARG A 201 -2.09 -1.36 15.76
C ARG A 201 -3.02 -2.35 16.45
N ARG A 202 -2.84 -2.55 17.76
CA ARG A 202 -3.68 -3.45 18.54
C ARG A 202 -5.16 -3.05 18.47
N GLY A 203 -5.46 -1.77 18.62
CA GLY A 203 -6.84 -1.27 18.51
C GLY A 203 -7.42 -1.52 17.12
N ALA A 204 -6.69 -1.13 16.08
CA ALA A 204 -7.11 -1.31 14.69
C ALA A 204 -7.35 -2.78 14.33
N GLU A 205 -6.50 -3.70 14.77
CA GLU A 205 -6.63 -5.15 14.52
C GLU A 205 -7.86 -5.75 15.24
N ILE A 206 -8.14 -5.35 16.48
CA ILE A 206 -9.34 -5.78 17.21
C ILE A 206 -10.61 -5.23 16.54
N ASP A 207 -10.61 -3.94 16.20
CA ASP A 207 -11.76 -3.30 15.53
C ASP A 207 -12.02 -3.97 14.18
N TYR A 208 -10.96 -4.31 13.44
CA TYR A 208 -11.06 -5.05 12.18
C TYR A 208 -11.64 -6.45 12.37
N LEU A 209 -11.26 -7.18 13.41
CA LEU A 209 -11.88 -8.47 13.74
C LEU A 209 -13.39 -8.30 14.01
N LYS A 210 -13.77 -7.33 14.85
CA LYS A 210 -15.18 -7.08 15.19
C LYS A 210 -16.01 -6.70 13.97
N GLN A 211 -15.49 -5.82 13.12
CA GLN A 211 -16.19 -5.32 11.92
C GLN A 211 -16.45 -6.41 10.87
N ASN A 212 -15.51 -7.34 10.68
CA ASN A 212 -15.61 -8.38 9.63
C ASN A 212 -16.05 -9.74 10.19
N CYS A 213 -16.40 -9.84 11.48
CA CYS A 213 -16.81 -11.09 12.12
C CYS A 213 -18.10 -11.67 11.51
N LYS A 214 -19.07 -10.81 11.21
CA LYS A 214 -20.32 -11.23 10.57
C LYS A 214 -20.07 -11.85 9.19
N GLU A 215 -19.31 -11.15 8.34
CA GLU A 215 -18.95 -11.63 7.00
C GLU A 215 -18.13 -12.93 7.08
N TRP A 216 -17.22 -13.02 8.04
CA TRP A 216 -16.45 -14.24 8.30
C TRP A 216 -17.34 -15.43 8.65
N LEU A 217 -18.29 -15.28 9.59
CA LEU A 217 -19.23 -16.34 9.95
C LEU A 217 -20.11 -16.76 8.76
N GLU A 218 -20.64 -15.79 8.01
CA GLU A 218 -21.44 -16.02 6.80
C GLU A 218 -20.64 -16.73 5.69
N SER A 219 -19.32 -16.52 5.66
CA SER A 219 -18.42 -17.17 4.71
C SER A 219 -18.06 -18.62 5.06
N GLY A 220 -18.53 -19.16 6.20
CA GLY A 220 -18.16 -20.50 6.68
C GLY A 220 -17.08 -20.49 7.77
N GLY A 221 -16.75 -19.32 8.32
CA GLY A 221 -15.89 -19.18 9.49
C GLY A 221 -16.52 -19.76 10.75
N SER A 222 -15.69 -20.32 11.65
CA SER A 222 -16.15 -20.87 12.93
C SER A 222 -15.18 -20.54 14.05
N ARG A 223 -15.73 -20.36 15.27
CA ARG A 223 -14.92 -20.18 16.48
C ARG A 223 -14.11 -21.44 16.83
N ASP A 224 -14.58 -22.60 16.40
CA ASP A 224 -13.82 -23.84 16.43
C ASP A 224 -12.93 -23.91 15.19
N ALA A 225 -11.61 -23.77 15.40
CA ALA A 225 -10.61 -23.75 14.34
C ALA A 225 -10.67 -25.01 13.44
N ASN A 226 -11.11 -26.15 13.97
CA ASN A 226 -11.23 -27.39 13.19
C ASN A 226 -12.38 -27.37 12.17
N ASN A 227 -13.37 -26.50 12.40
CA ASN A 227 -14.58 -26.37 11.59
C ASN A 227 -14.64 -25.04 10.82
N SER A 228 -13.59 -24.22 10.88
CA SER A 228 -13.55 -22.92 10.21
C SER A 228 -13.03 -23.07 8.79
N GLN A 229 -13.92 -22.93 7.80
CA GLN A 229 -13.57 -22.94 6.38
C GLN A 229 -14.21 -21.73 5.68
N PRO A 230 -13.64 -20.52 5.86
CA PRO A 230 -14.14 -19.33 5.20
C PRO A 230 -13.98 -19.43 3.68
N SER A 231 -14.89 -18.81 2.94
CA SER A 231 -14.89 -18.80 1.47
C SER A 231 -13.62 -18.16 0.90
N GLU A 232 -13.25 -18.57 -0.31
CA GLU A 232 -12.07 -18.01 -1.00
C GLU A 232 -12.17 -16.49 -1.19
N ALA A 233 -13.38 -15.97 -1.47
CA ALA A 233 -13.64 -14.54 -1.60
C ALA A 233 -13.30 -13.77 -0.31
N PHE A 234 -13.71 -14.30 0.85
CA PHE A 234 -13.37 -13.71 2.15
C PHE A 234 -11.86 -13.75 2.39
N VAL A 235 -11.21 -14.86 2.07
CA VAL A 235 -9.75 -15.03 2.24
C VAL A 235 -8.96 -14.05 1.37
N THR A 236 -9.39 -13.82 0.13
CA THR A 236 -8.78 -12.84 -0.78
C THR A 236 -8.94 -11.40 -0.27
N SER A 237 -10.13 -11.05 0.23
CA SER A 237 -10.38 -9.72 0.79
C SER A 237 -9.70 -9.52 2.15
N HIS A 238 -9.58 -10.57 2.97
CA HIS A 238 -9.12 -10.52 4.36
C HIS A 238 -8.00 -11.54 4.68
N PRO A 239 -6.86 -11.51 3.98
CA PRO A 239 -5.82 -12.55 4.08
C PRO A 239 -5.14 -12.64 5.45
N THR A 240 -5.28 -11.60 6.29
CA THR A 240 -4.69 -11.53 7.62
C THR A 240 -5.65 -11.96 8.73
N TYR A 241 -6.93 -12.16 8.43
CA TYR A 241 -7.99 -12.31 9.44
C TYR A 241 -7.77 -13.52 10.35
N GLU A 242 -7.51 -14.70 9.79
CA GLU A 242 -7.24 -15.92 10.58
C GLU A 242 -6.02 -15.76 11.50
N LYS A 243 -4.94 -15.17 10.99
CA LYS A 243 -3.75 -14.90 11.80
C LYS A 243 -4.03 -13.90 12.92
N LEU A 244 -5.03 -13.02 12.78
CA LEU A 244 -5.46 -12.13 13.85
C LEU A 244 -6.34 -12.87 14.88
N LEU A 245 -7.18 -13.82 14.44
CA LEU A 245 -7.93 -14.71 15.34
C LEU A 245 -6.99 -15.54 16.23
N GLU A 246 -5.87 -16.04 15.69
CA GLU A 246 -4.85 -16.75 16.47
C GLU A 246 -4.23 -15.88 17.58
N ILE A 247 -4.14 -14.56 17.36
CA ILE A 247 -3.50 -13.63 18.30
C ILE A 247 -4.49 -13.12 19.36
N TYR A 248 -5.71 -12.78 18.95
CA TYR A 248 -6.68 -12.08 19.80
C TYR A 248 -7.91 -12.92 20.18
N GLY A 249 -8.12 -14.06 19.53
CA GLY A 249 -9.34 -14.85 19.64
C GLY A 249 -10.48 -14.33 18.74
N ALA A 250 -11.52 -15.15 18.60
CA ALA A 250 -12.72 -14.77 17.87
C ALA A 250 -13.60 -13.82 18.71
N PRO A 251 -14.13 -12.73 18.14
CA PRO A 251 -15.05 -11.84 18.86
C PRO A 251 -16.30 -12.57 19.39
N GLU A 252 -16.75 -12.19 20.58
CA GLU A 252 -18.06 -12.61 21.09
C GLU A 252 -19.18 -11.93 20.28
N GLU A 253 -20.32 -12.60 20.11
CA GLU A 253 -21.47 -12.05 19.37
C GLU A 253 -21.95 -10.70 19.94
N SER A 254 -21.87 -10.53 21.25
CA SER A 254 -22.14 -9.30 21.99
C SER A 254 -21.24 -8.12 21.56
N GLU A 255 -20.02 -8.40 21.08
CA GLU A 255 -19.04 -7.39 20.67
C GLU A 255 -19.13 -6.98 19.20
N THR A 256 -19.88 -7.72 18.38
CA THR A 256 -20.04 -7.47 16.94
C THR A 256 -21.10 -6.43 16.62
N VAL A 257 -21.95 -6.10 17.59
CA VAL A 257 -22.93 -5.04 17.47
C VAL A 257 -22.20 -3.71 17.65
N VAL A 258 -21.87 -3.06 16.54
CA VAL A 258 -21.55 -1.63 16.56
C VAL A 258 -22.86 -0.89 16.82
N GLU A 259 -23.29 -0.85 18.08
CA GLU A 259 -24.32 0.12 18.46
C GLU A 259 -23.75 1.49 18.09
N ALA A 260 -24.49 2.23 17.27
CA ALA A 260 -24.19 3.64 17.04
C ALA A 260 -24.04 4.28 18.42
N LYS A 261 -22.83 4.70 18.77
CA LYS A 261 -22.57 5.43 20.02
C LYS A 261 -23.17 6.82 19.88
N ASP A 262 -24.49 6.88 19.90
CA ASP A 262 -25.21 8.10 20.18
C ASP A 262 -24.80 8.48 21.60
N LEU A 263 -24.29 9.70 21.83
CA LEU A 263 -23.81 10.17 23.14
C LEU A 263 -24.80 9.93 24.29
N LYS A 264 -26.07 9.69 23.96
CA LYS A 264 -27.13 9.29 24.89
C LYS A 264 -26.97 7.89 25.47
N SER A 265 -26.39 6.92 24.75
CA SER A 265 -26.23 5.54 25.22
C SER A 265 -25.06 5.36 26.19
N THR A 266 -24.16 6.34 26.27
CA THR A 266 -23.00 6.32 27.19
C THR A 266 -23.30 6.97 28.54
N LEU A 267 -24.50 7.55 28.73
CA LEU A 267 -24.86 8.25 29.97
C LEU A 267 -25.37 7.26 31.02
N ILE A 268 -24.73 7.25 32.18
CA ILE A 268 -25.21 6.52 33.34
C ILE A 268 -26.27 7.37 34.06
N GLU A 269 -27.45 6.80 34.29
CA GLU A 269 -28.49 7.43 35.10
C GLU A 269 -28.24 7.16 36.59
N VAL A 270 -27.87 8.21 37.32
CA VAL A 270 -27.66 8.14 38.76
C VAL A 270 -28.92 8.62 39.48
N PHE A 271 -29.43 7.76 40.35
CA PHE A 271 -30.56 8.06 41.22
C PHE A 271 -30.05 8.37 42.62
N ILE A 272 -30.22 9.62 43.06
CA ILE A 272 -29.85 10.05 44.40
C ILE A 272 -31.13 10.09 45.25
N THR A 273 -31.18 9.25 46.27
CA THR A 273 -32.27 9.21 47.26
C THR A 273 -31.73 9.62 48.64
N CYS A 274 -32.57 10.31 49.42
CA CYS A 274 -32.27 10.66 50.80
C CYS A 274 -33.04 9.71 51.73
N PRO A 275 -32.41 8.64 52.26
CA PRO A 275 -33.12 7.64 53.05
C PRO A 275 -33.67 8.18 54.39
N GLN A 276 -33.22 9.35 54.84
CA GLN A 276 -33.65 9.95 56.11
C GLN A 276 -34.76 10.99 55.98
N ASP A 277 -35.18 11.32 54.75
CA ASP A 277 -36.29 12.25 54.50
C ASP A 277 -37.11 11.78 53.30
N PRO A 278 -38.16 10.96 53.54
CA PRO A 278 -39.03 10.41 52.49
C PRO A 278 -39.81 11.48 51.72
N SER A 279 -39.88 12.72 52.21
CA SER A 279 -40.58 13.82 51.54
C SER A 279 -39.78 14.43 50.38
N LYS A 280 -38.46 14.18 50.33
CA LYS A 280 -37.59 14.68 49.25
C LYS A 280 -37.66 13.77 48.03
N LYS A 281 -38.09 14.35 46.92
CA LYS A 281 -38.16 13.67 45.62
C LYS A 281 -36.78 13.17 45.19
N GLN A 282 -36.75 11.94 44.66
CA GLN A 282 -35.58 11.31 44.08
C GLN A 282 -34.99 12.19 42.97
N LEU A 283 -33.69 12.47 43.04
CA LEU A 283 -32.99 13.26 42.04
C LEU A 283 -32.41 12.35 40.97
N LYS A 284 -32.79 12.60 39.72
CA LYS A 284 -32.27 11.91 38.54
C LYS A 284 -31.21 12.78 37.87
N LYS A 285 -29.96 12.32 37.80
CA LYS A 285 -28.88 12.99 37.05
C LYS A 285 -28.25 12.05 36.04
N LYS A 286 -27.83 12.62 34.90
CA LYS A 286 -27.06 11.92 33.86
C LYS A 286 -25.60 12.34 33.99
N ALA A 287 -24.68 11.36 34.05
CA ALA A 287 -23.24 11.59 34.12
C ALA A 287 -22.55 10.92 32.93
N THR A 288 -21.47 11.56 32.44
CA THR A 288 -20.61 11.10 31.34
C THR A 288 -19.44 10.30 31.89
#